data_AF-A0A6A5VPX1-F1
#
_entry.id   AF-A0A6A5VPX1-F1
#
_cell.length_a   1.000
_cell.length_b   1.000
_cell.length_c   1.000
_cell.angle_alpha   90.00
_cell.angle_beta   90.00
_cell.angle_gamma   90.00
#
_symmetry.space_group_name_H-M   'P 1'
#
loop_
_entity.id
_entity.type
_entity.pdbx_description
1 polymer ?
#
loop_
_entity_poly.entity_id
_entity_poly.type
_entity_poly.pdbx_seq_one_letter_code
_entity_poly.pdbx_strand_id
1 'polypeptide(L)'
;LFKPLLLAYSKALTTYLHEAQGLLLVKKGDFFPLFWEAWTISFKKKMILKSFKATGIWPRNAEVILQKYRPSTPVEQDSRESSTSVLSGKDWLKIETLVRNTVREEGSREVQKLKRSLHHISVQNDILHAEVQGLTKAL
;
A
#
# COMPACT_ATOMS: atom_id res chain seq x y z
N LEU A 1 -12.98 -13.76 -16.17
CA LEU A 1 -12.16 -12.94 -15.24
C LEU A 1 -11.42 -13.80 -14.23
N PHE A 2 -12.10 -14.74 -13.57
CA PHE A 2 -11.50 -15.57 -12.52
C PHE A 2 -10.41 -16.54 -12.98
N LYS A 3 -10.55 -17.19 -14.15
CA LYS A 3 -9.49 -18.07 -14.68
C LYS A 3 -8.16 -17.33 -14.93
N PRO A 4 -8.15 -16.17 -15.61
CA PRO A 4 -6.95 -15.32 -15.69
C PRO A 4 -6.40 -14.88 -14.32
N LEU A 5 -7.28 -14.49 -13.38
CA LEU A 5 -6.87 -14.12 -12.03
C LEU A 5 -6.18 -15.27 -11.31
N LEU A 6 -6.76 -16.46 -11.37
CA LEU A 6 -6.19 -17.67 -10.79
C LEU A 6 -4.79 -17.94 -11.36
N LEU A 7 -4.65 -17.90 -12.70
CA LEU A 7 -3.36 -18.11 -13.36
C LEU A 7 -2.31 -17.07 -12.95
N ALA A 8 -2.69 -15.79 -12.91
CA ALA A 8 -1.80 -14.71 -12.50
C ALA A 8 -1.40 -14.83 -11.03
N TYR A 9 -2.35 -15.18 -10.15
CA TYR A 9 -2.11 -15.38 -8.72
C TYR A 9 -1.23 -16.60 -8.46
N SER A 10 -1.50 -17.72 -9.11
CA SER A 10 -0.63 -18.90 -9.03
C SER A 10 0.78 -18.60 -9.50
N LYS A 11 0.93 -17.81 -10.57
CA LYS A 11 2.25 -17.37 -11.04
C LYS A 11 2.97 -16.51 -9.99
N ALA A 12 2.30 -15.47 -9.46
CA ALA A 12 2.86 -14.60 -8.44
C ALA A 12 3.26 -15.39 -7.18
N LEU A 13 2.42 -16.33 -6.75
CA LEU A 13 2.69 -17.20 -5.61
C LEU A 13 3.91 -18.11 -5.85
N THR A 14 4.02 -18.71 -7.04
CA THR A 14 5.18 -19.55 -7.39
C THR A 14 6.46 -18.73 -7.42
N THR A 15 6.43 -17.52 -7.99
CA THR A 15 7.57 -16.60 -7.99
C THR A 15 7.99 -16.23 -6.57
N TYR A 16 7.03 -15.86 -5.72
CA TYR A 16 7.29 -15.56 -4.31
C TYR A 16 7.92 -16.74 -3.56
N LEU A 17 7.38 -17.96 -3.73
CA LEU A 17 7.93 -19.16 -3.10
C LEU A 17 9.34 -19.49 -3.60
N HIS A 18 9.60 -19.27 -4.89
CA HIS A 18 10.92 -19.48 -5.48
C HIS A 18 11.94 -18.46 -4.96
N GLU A 19 11.57 -17.18 -4.87
CA GLU A 19 12.40 -16.11 -4.30
C GLU A 19 12.70 -16.35 -2.82
N ALA A 20 11.70 -16.84 -2.07
CA ALA A 20 11.85 -17.22 -0.68
C ALA A 20 12.56 -18.57 -0.47
N GLN A 21 12.92 -19.30 -1.54
CA GLN A 21 13.50 -20.65 -1.51
C GLN A 21 12.70 -21.66 -0.67
N GLY A 22 11.40 -21.42 -0.46
CA GLY A 22 10.56 -22.20 0.46
C GLY A 22 10.88 -22.04 1.95
N LEU A 23 11.80 -21.14 2.32
CA LEU A 23 12.18 -20.84 3.71
C LEU A 23 11.13 -19.96 4.41
N LEU A 24 10.45 -19.11 3.64
CA LEU A 24 9.34 -18.28 4.14
C LEU A 24 8.00 -18.98 3.92
N LEU A 25 7.29 -19.18 5.02
CA LEU A 25 5.88 -19.56 4.98
C LEU A 25 5.03 -18.39 4.50
N VAL A 26 4.10 -18.68 3.58
CA VAL A 26 3.08 -17.71 3.14
C VAL A 26 2.17 -17.37 4.32
N LYS A 27 2.16 -16.10 4.72
CA LYS A 27 1.30 -15.59 5.78
C LYS A 27 0.09 -14.88 5.20
N LYS A 28 -0.92 -14.67 6.04
CA LYS A 28 -2.11 -13.89 5.67
C LYS A 28 -1.76 -12.47 5.20
N GLY A 29 -0.67 -11.89 5.68
CA GLY A 29 -0.17 -10.57 5.26
C GLY A 29 0.30 -10.52 3.80
N ASP A 30 0.81 -11.64 3.28
CA ASP A 30 1.33 -11.73 1.91
C ASP A 30 0.21 -11.83 0.87
N PHE A 31 -1.03 -12.10 1.31
CA PHE A 31 -2.19 -12.22 0.42
C PHE A 31 -2.41 -10.97 -0.43
N PHE A 32 -2.44 -9.78 0.18
CA PHE A 32 -2.85 -8.57 -0.53
C PHE A 32 -1.86 -8.16 -1.62
N PRO A 33 -0.52 -8.14 -1.39
CA PRO A 33 0.45 -7.88 -2.44
C PRO A 33 0.33 -8.85 -3.63
N LEU A 34 0.27 -10.16 -3.36
CA LEU A 34 0.14 -11.20 -4.40
C LEU A 34 -1.18 -11.09 -5.17
N PHE A 35 -2.27 -10.83 -4.44
CA PHE A 35 -3.59 -10.61 -5.03
C PHE A 35 -3.61 -9.35 -5.90
N TRP A 36 -3.02 -8.26 -5.42
CA TRP A 36 -3.01 -6.99 -6.12
C TRP A 36 -2.24 -7.08 -7.44
N GLU A 37 -1.08 -7.72 -7.44
CA GLU A 37 -0.33 -8.01 -8.66
C GLU A 37 -1.19 -8.79 -9.66
N ALA A 38 -1.77 -9.91 -9.22
CA ALA A 38 -2.63 -10.74 -10.07
C ALA A 38 -3.87 -9.99 -10.58
N TRP A 39 -4.45 -9.12 -9.76
CA TRP A 39 -5.59 -8.27 -10.09
C TRP A 39 -5.26 -7.29 -11.21
N THR A 40 -4.16 -6.55 -11.11
CA THR A 40 -3.76 -5.57 -12.14
C THR A 40 -3.50 -6.23 -13.51
N ILE A 41 -3.01 -7.47 -13.52
CA ILE A 41 -2.80 -8.25 -14.74
C ILE A 41 -4.15 -8.69 -15.34
N SER A 42 -5.10 -9.09 -14.50
CA SER A 42 -6.32 -9.81 -14.91
C SER A 42 -7.54 -8.91 -15.13
N PHE A 43 -7.68 -7.84 -14.36
CA PHE A 43 -8.85 -6.95 -14.38
C PHE A 43 -8.60 -5.73 -15.28
N LYS A 44 -8.13 -5.97 -16.50
CA LYS A 44 -7.98 -4.94 -17.54
C LYS A 44 -9.34 -4.65 -18.18
N LYS A 45 -9.59 -3.39 -18.57
CA LYS A 45 -10.82 -2.94 -19.25
C LYS A 45 -11.25 -3.90 -20.38
N LYS A 46 -10.31 -4.28 -21.25
CA LYS A 46 -10.56 -5.23 -22.36
C LYS A 46 -11.06 -6.59 -21.89
N MET A 47 -10.49 -7.14 -20.82
CA MET A 47 -10.90 -8.44 -20.27
C MET A 47 -12.25 -8.35 -19.57
N ILE A 48 -12.51 -7.26 -18.84
CA ILE A 48 -13.79 -6.99 -18.19
C ILE A 48 -14.92 -6.94 -19.23
N LEU A 49 -14.73 -6.18 -20.31
CA LEU A 49 -15.70 -6.10 -21.41
C LEU A 49 -15.94 -7.47 -22.07
N LYS A 50 -14.88 -8.24 -22.34
CA LYS A 50 -15.00 -9.61 -22.87
C LYS A 50 -15.76 -10.54 -21.94
N SER A 51 -15.57 -10.44 -20.63
CA SER A 51 -16.33 -11.26 -19.67
C SER A 51 -17.80 -10.91 -19.64
N PHE A 52 -18.18 -9.63 -19.64
CA PHE A 52 -19.60 -9.24 -19.73
C PHE A 52 -20.25 -9.77 -21.01
N LYS A 53 -19.52 -9.69 -22.14
CA LYS A 53 -19.97 -10.27 -23.40
C LYS A 53 -20.15 -11.79 -23.31
N ALA A 54 -19.20 -12.49 -22.70
CA ALA A 54 -19.22 -13.95 -22.59
C ALA A 54 -20.29 -14.48 -21.61
N THR A 55 -20.56 -13.75 -20.52
CA THR A 55 -21.61 -14.12 -19.56
C THR A 55 -23.01 -13.74 -20.04
N GLY A 56 -23.14 -13.02 -21.15
CA GLY A 56 -24.42 -12.49 -21.63
C GLY A 56 -25.05 -11.46 -20.69
N ILE A 57 -24.30 -10.99 -19.68
CA ILE A 57 -24.77 -10.00 -18.73
C ILE A 57 -24.64 -8.64 -19.41
N TRP A 58 -25.74 -8.20 -20.02
CA TRP A 58 -25.89 -6.87 -20.59
C TRP A 58 -26.84 -6.05 -19.72
N PRO A 59 -26.34 -5.08 -18.93
CA PRO A 59 -27.22 -4.13 -18.28
C PRO A 59 -27.88 -3.25 -19.34
N ARG A 60 -29.21 -3.34 -19.47
CA ARG A 60 -30.01 -2.54 -20.43
C ARG A 60 -29.79 -1.04 -20.25
N ASN A 61 -29.36 -0.60 -19.07
CA ASN A 61 -28.93 0.75 -18.75
C ASN A 61 -27.66 0.68 -17.87
N ALA A 62 -26.48 0.88 -18.46
CA ALA A 62 -25.21 0.79 -17.75
C ALA A 62 -25.00 1.98 -16.80
N GLU A 63 -25.58 3.12 -17.15
CA GLU A 63 -25.45 4.41 -16.49
C GLU A 63 -26.07 4.37 -15.09
N VAL A 64 -27.14 3.60 -14.88
CA VAL A 64 -27.73 3.37 -13.54
C VAL A 64 -26.74 2.69 -12.60
N ILE A 65 -25.97 1.71 -13.11
CA ILE A 65 -24.95 1.03 -12.31
C ILE A 65 -23.78 2.00 -12.04
N LEU A 66 -23.36 2.75 -13.06
CA LEU A 66 -22.25 3.71 -12.92
C LEU A 66 -22.60 4.87 -11.98
N GLN A 67 -23.84 5.34 -11.95
CA GLN A 67 -24.30 6.40 -11.05
C GLN A 67 -24.15 6.02 -9.57
N LYS A 68 -24.30 4.74 -9.22
CA LYS A 68 -24.09 4.26 -7.83
C LYS A 68 -22.66 4.47 -7.34
N TYR A 69 -21.69 4.51 -8.24
CA TYR A 69 -20.26 4.70 -7.94
C TYR A 69 -19.78 6.12 -8.23
N ARG A 70 -20.65 6.98 -8.78
CA ARG A 70 -20.36 8.42 -8.86
C ARG A 70 -20.60 9.01 -7.47
N PRO A 71 -19.62 9.68 -6.87
CA PRO A 71 -19.85 10.37 -5.61
C PRO A 71 -20.93 11.44 -5.85
N SER A 72 -22.03 11.37 -5.09
CA SER A 72 -23.18 12.29 -5.22
C SER A 72 -22.88 13.69 -4.70
N THR A 73 -21.75 13.86 -4.03
CA THR A 73 -21.19 15.12 -3.56
C THR A 73 -19.78 15.27 -4.14
N PRO A 74 -19.32 16.48 -4.50
CA PRO A 74 -17.90 16.72 -4.66
C PRO A 74 -17.27 16.26 -3.35
N VAL A 75 -16.41 15.25 -3.41
CA VAL A 75 -15.50 14.98 -2.31
C VAL A 75 -14.60 16.21 -2.30
N GLU A 76 -14.94 17.19 -1.46
CA GLU A 76 -13.91 18.07 -0.93
C GLU A 76 -12.80 17.13 -0.52
N GLN A 77 -11.66 17.33 -1.15
CA GLN A 77 -10.45 16.58 -0.90
C GLN A 77 -9.98 17.03 0.48
N ASP A 78 -10.74 16.67 1.52
CA ASP A 78 -10.26 16.65 2.87
C ASP A 78 -9.01 15.82 2.77
N SER A 79 -7.91 16.50 3.05
CA SER A 79 -6.61 15.94 3.31
C SER A 79 -6.79 14.88 4.39
N ARG A 80 -7.24 13.69 3.99
CA ARG A 80 -7.10 12.45 4.73
C ARG A 80 -5.62 12.18 4.69
N GLU A 81 -4.90 12.90 5.56
CA GLU A 81 -3.73 12.38 6.22
C GLU A 81 -4.06 10.95 6.59
N SER A 82 -3.47 10.04 5.83
CA SER A 82 -3.54 8.61 6.02
C SER A 82 -2.94 8.35 7.41
N SER A 83 -3.78 8.44 8.44
CA SER A 83 -3.47 8.06 9.80
C SER A 83 -3.47 6.54 9.89
N THR A 84 -2.60 5.94 9.08
CA THR A 84 -2.28 4.53 9.10
C THR A 84 -0.76 4.44 9.11
N SER A 85 -0.17 4.71 10.26
CA SER A 85 1.18 4.23 10.53
C SER A 85 1.16 3.48 11.85
N VAL A 86 0.86 2.19 11.74
CA VAL A 86 1.50 1.20 12.61
C VAL A 86 2.96 1.14 12.18
N LEU A 87 3.73 2.18 12.50
CA LEU A 87 5.17 2.22 12.37
C LEU A 87 5.68 2.77 13.70
N SER A 88 6.68 2.11 14.28
CA SER A 88 7.07 2.20 15.68
C SER A 88 7.46 3.63 16.09
N GLY A 89 6.47 4.44 16.46
CA GLY A 89 6.65 5.86 16.81
C GLY A 89 7.38 6.12 18.14
N LYS A 90 8.04 5.11 18.71
CA LYS A 90 8.64 5.20 20.05
C LYS A 90 9.92 6.02 20.07
N ASP A 91 10.68 6.02 18.99
CA ASP A 91 11.99 6.71 18.95
C ASP A 91 11.86 8.15 18.44
N TRP A 92 10.96 8.41 17.49
CA TRP A 92 10.70 9.77 17.01
C TRP A 92 10.16 10.67 18.13
N LEU A 93 9.21 10.18 18.94
CA LEU A 93 8.55 10.97 19.99
C LEU A 93 9.54 11.40 21.08
N LYS A 94 10.52 10.53 21.41
CA LYS A 94 11.60 10.84 22.35
C LYS A 94 12.53 11.92 21.79
N ILE A 95 12.90 11.81 20.52
CA ILE A 95 13.78 12.79 19.88
C ILE A 95 13.06 14.13 19.72
N GLU A 96 11.77 14.15 19.39
CA GLU A 96 10.98 15.38 19.34
C GLU A 96 10.91 16.05 20.71
N THR A 97 10.69 15.27 21.77
CA THR A 97 10.66 15.78 23.15
C THR A 97 12.02 16.40 23.54
N LEU A 98 13.14 15.77 23.17
CA LEU A 98 14.47 16.31 23.39
C LEU A 98 14.72 17.61 22.61
N VAL A 99 14.29 17.67 21.34
CA VAL A 99 14.40 18.88 20.52
C VAL A 99 13.57 20.03 21.11
N ARG A 100 12.35 19.75 21.59
CA ARG A 100 11.48 20.72 22.27
C ARG A 100 12.10 21.25 23.57
N ASN A 101 12.76 20.38 24.34
CA ASN A 101 13.37 20.77 25.62
C ASN A 101 14.68 21.55 25.46
N THR A 102 15.41 21.38 24.34
CA THR A 102 16.73 21.99 24.13
C THR A 102 16.67 23.28 23.31
N VAL A 103 15.67 23.44 22.45
CA VAL A 103 15.55 24.60 21.56
C VAL A 103 14.65 25.66 22.17
N ARG A 104 15.20 26.86 22.42
CA ARG A 104 14.43 28.02 22.94
C ARG A 104 13.46 28.62 21.92
N GLU A 105 13.79 28.58 20.62
CA GLU A 105 12.93 29.06 19.53
C GLU A 105 12.48 27.92 18.62
N GLU A 106 11.38 27.27 19.00
CA GLU A 106 10.84 26.12 18.27
C GLU A 106 10.33 26.45 16.85
N GLY A 107 9.97 27.72 16.63
CA GLY A 107 9.45 28.24 15.37
C GLY A 107 10.51 28.65 14.35
N SER A 108 11.80 28.59 14.69
CA SER A 108 12.84 29.01 13.74
C SER A 108 12.85 28.11 12.50
N ARG A 109 13.18 28.69 11.35
CA ARG A 109 13.15 28.00 10.06
C ARG A 109 14.15 26.84 10.04
N GLU A 110 15.26 27.00 10.75
CA GLU A 110 16.33 26.03 10.92
C GLU A 110 15.86 24.83 11.74
N VAL A 111 15.11 25.06 12.82
CA VAL A 111 14.54 24.01 13.67
C VAL A 111 13.45 23.24 12.94
N GLN A 112 12.61 23.92 12.16
CA GLN A 112 11.61 23.26 11.32
C GLN A 112 12.24 22.43 10.20
N LYS A 113 13.32 22.93 9.58
CA LYS A 113 14.10 22.16 8.60
C LYS A 113 14.73 20.93 9.25
N LEU A 114 15.30 21.07 10.45
CA LEU A 114 15.87 19.97 11.23
C LEU A 114 14.81 18.91 11.57
N LYS A 115 13.65 19.31 12.08
CA LYS A 115 12.53 18.40 12.40
C LYS A 115 12.09 17.59 11.19
N ARG A 116 11.94 18.24 10.02
CA ARG A 116 11.56 17.56 8.77
C ARG A 116 12.63 16.56 8.32
N SER A 117 13.91 16.94 8.37
CA SER A 117 15.01 16.04 8.05
C SER A 117 15.06 14.84 9.00
N LEU A 118 14.84 15.06 10.29
CA LEU A 118 14.87 14.00 11.30
C LEU A 118 13.70 13.02 11.12
N HIS A 119 12.49 13.53 10.88
CA HIS A 119 11.33 12.72 10.54
C HIS A 119 11.60 11.88 9.27
N HIS A 120 12.15 12.50 8.23
CA HIS A 120 12.50 11.81 7.00
C HIS A 120 13.50 10.65 7.25
N ILE A 121 14.57 10.91 8.01
CA ILE A 121 15.57 9.89 8.36
C ILE A 121 14.96 8.77 9.20
N SER A 122 14.08 9.09 10.16
CA SER A 122 13.39 8.07 10.98
C SER A 122 12.57 7.13 10.11
N VAL A 123 11.78 7.68 9.18
CA VAL A 123 10.97 6.87 8.26
C VAL A 123 11.86 6.02 7.34
N GLN A 124 12.93 6.59 6.80
CA GLN A 124 13.87 5.84 5.97
C GLN A 124 14.53 4.70 6.73
N ASN A 125 14.92 4.92 7.99
CA ASN A 125 15.53 3.89 8.81
C ASN A 125 14.55 2.76 9.17
N ASP A 126 13.28 3.11 9.45
CA ASP A 126 12.22 2.11 9.65
C ASP A 126 12.01 1.24 8.41
N ILE A 127 11.98 1.85 7.22
CA ILE A 127 11.89 1.15 5.93
C ILE A 127 13.09 0.22 5.75
N LEU A 128 14.31 0.74 5.97
CA LEU A 128 15.55 -0.02 5.82
C LEU A 128 15.58 -1.22 6.78
N HIS A 129 15.17 -1.03 8.03
CA HIS A 129 15.07 -2.12 9.00
C HIS A 129 14.03 -3.17 8.60
N ALA A 130 12.89 -2.75 8.06
CA ALA A 130 11.88 -3.67 7.54
C ALA A 130 12.40 -4.47 6.34
N GLU A 131 13.12 -3.82 5.42
CA GLU A 131 13.76 -4.46 4.26
C GLU A 131 14.85 -5.45 4.69
N VAL A 132 15.76 -5.04 5.58
CA VAL A 132 16.81 -5.92 6.13
C VAL A 132 16.20 -7.11 6.87
N GLN A 133 15.14 -6.90 7.64
CA GLN A 133 14.40 -8.02 8.27
C GLN A 133 13.73 -8.92 7.24
N GLY A 134 13.25 -8.38 6.12
CA GLY A 134 12.73 -9.18 5.01
C GLY A 134 13.83 -10.03 4.37
N LEU A 135 14.97 -9.41 4.05
CA LEU A 135 16.13 -10.06 3.45
C LEU A 135 16.73 -11.14 4.36
N THR A 136 16.89 -10.86 5.65
CA THR A 136 17.43 -11.84 6.63
C THR A 136 16.50 -13.01 6.89
N LYS A 137 15.19 -12.86 6.71
CA LYS A 137 14.26 -13.99 6.79
C LYS A 137 14.21 -14.80 5.49
N ALA A 138 14.64 -14.22 4.37
CA ALA A 138 14.68 -14.87 3.06
C ALA A 138 15.98 -15.67 2.81
N LEU A 139 17.04 -15.41 3.59
CA LEU A 139 18.28 -16.18 3.67
C LEU A 139 18.17 -17.30 4.72
#